data_AF-A0A7K2E4K0-F1
#
_entry.id   AF-A0A7K2E4K0-F1
#
_cell.length_a   1.000
_cell.length_b   1.000
_cell.length_c   1.000
_cell.angle_alpha   90.00
_cell.angle_beta   90.00
_cell.angle_gamma   90.00
#
_symmetry.space_group_name_H-M   'P 1'
#
loop_
_entity.id
_entity.type
_entity.pdbx_description
1 polymer ?
#
loop_
_entity_poly.entity_id
_entity_poly.type
_entity_poly.pdbx_seq_one_letter_code
_entity_poly.pdbx_strand_id
1 'polypeptide(L)'
;MTVIGDYNDVLNDNMIAAWPRVAAALEGLDCALMGGTAVAMVLRHRHSHDLDFMTLQPFDSRAVAAKLLSSAAHAAYKDDDREHIA
;
A
#
# COMPACT_ATOMS: atom_id res chain seq x y z
N MET A 1 16.85 -2.03 9.40
CA MET A 1 15.65 -1.51 8.69
C MET A 1 14.49 -2.38 9.11
N THR A 2 13.40 -1.77 9.58
CA THR A 2 12.15 -2.48 9.89
C THR A 2 11.51 -2.92 8.57
N VAL A 3 11.10 -4.18 8.46
CA VAL A 3 10.37 -4.71 7.31
C VAL A 3 8.88 -4.68 7.65
N ILE A 4 7.99 -4.51 6.67
CA ILE A 4 6.54 -4.40 6.95
C ILE A 4 5.98 -5.59 7.76
N GLY A 5 6.58 -6.78 7.64
CA GLY A 5 6.23 -7.97 8.41
C GLY A 5 6.43 -7.84 9.93
N ASP A 6 7.25 -6.89 10.37
CA ASP A 6 7.49 -6.62 11.80
C ASP A 6 6.27 -5.98 12.50
N TYR A 7 5.22 -5.62 11.75
CA TYR A 7 4.00 -4.99 12.22
C TYR A 7 2.79 -5.93 12.25
N ASN A 8 2.98 -7.25 12.36
CA ASN A 8 1.88 -8.24 12.40
C ASN A 8 0.95 -8.16 13.63
N ASP A 9 1.37 -7.44 14.67
CA ASP A 9 0.54 -7.07 15.82
C ASP A 9 -0.34 -5.84 15.56
N VAL A 10 -0.09 -5.08 14.49
CA VAL A 10 -0.83 -3.87 14.11
C VAL A 10 -1.60 -4.07 12.81
N LEU A 11 -0.98 -4.68 11.82
CA LEU A 11 -1.51 -4.92 10.48
C LEU A 11 -1.94 -6.37 10.34
N ASN A 12 -3.05 -6.60 9.64
CA ASN A 12 -3.47 -7.96 9.31
C ASN A 12 -2.64 -8.55 8.16
N ASP A 13 -2.73 -9.87 7.98
CA ASP A 13 -1.97 -10.61 6.97
C ASP A 13 -2.21 -10.09 5.54
N ASN A 14 -3.46 -9.70 5.22
CA ASN A 14 -3.80 -9.16 3.91
C ASN A 14 -3.07 -7.83 3.63
N MET A 15 -2.96 -6.96 4.63
CA MET A 15 -2.24 -5.68 4.50
C MET A 15 -0.74 -5.91 4.32
N ILE A 16 -0.16 -6.84 5.08
CA ILE A 16 1.27 -7.21 4.97
C ILE A 16 1.55 -7.81 3.58
N ALA A 17 0.70 -8.73 3.13
CA ALA A 17 0.83 -9.37 1.82
C ALA A 17 0.61 -8.40 0.65
N ALA A 18 -0.24 -7.38 0.80
CA ALA A 18 -0.48 -6.36 -0.21
C ALA A 18 0.66 -5.32 -0.31
N TRP A 19 1.46 -5.16 0.74
CA TRP A 19 2.45 -4.08 0.84
C TRP A 19 3.41 -3.97 -0.35
N PRO A 20 4.01 -5.06 -0.89
CA PRO A 20 4.90 -4.96 -2.05
C PRO A 20 4.19 -4.39 -3.30
N ARG A 21 2.91 -4.72 -3.50
CA ARG A 21 2.12 -4.22 -4.63
C ARG A 21 1.76 -2.75 -4.46
N VAL A 22 1.37 -2.37 -3.24
CA VAL A 22 1.07 -0.97 -2.89
C VAL A 22 2.31 -0.11 -3.04
N ALA A 23 3.45 -0.55 -2.52
CA ALA A 23 4.73 0.16 -2.63
C ALA A 23 5.14 0.35 -4.11
N ALA A 24 5.00 -0.67 -4.95
CA ALA A 24 5.28 -0.56 -6.38
C ALA A 24 4.32 0.40 -7.11
N ALA A 25 3.03 0.38 -6.76
CA ALA A 25 2.04 1.29 -7.34
C ALA A 25 2.31 2.76 -7.00
N LEU A 26 2.86 3.00 -5.81
CA LEU A 26 3.23 4.32 -5.32
C LEU A 26 4.66 4.74 -5.71
N GLU A 27 5.46 3.87 -6.31
CA GLU A 27 6.84 4.18 -6.68
C GLU A 27 6.91 5.41 -7.62
N GLY A 28 7.74 6.38 -7.26
CA GLY A 28 7.86 7.64 -8.00
C GLY A 28 6.78 8.67 -7.68
N LEU A 29 5.78 8.33 -6.87
CA LEU A 29 4.97 9.31 -6.15
C LEU A 29 5.69 9.64 -4.84
N ASP A 30 5.97 10.91 -4.61
CA ASP A 30 6.45 11.38 -3.32
C ASP A 30 5.28 11.36 -2.33
N CYS A 31 5.14 10.24 -1.60
CA CYS A 31 4.01 9.98 -0.72
C CYS A 31 4.43 9.37 0.62
N ALA A 32 3.59 9.59 1.63
CA ALA A 32 3.76 9.03 2.97
C ALA A 32 2.48 8.31 3.42
N LEU A 33 2.64 7.23 4.19
CA LEU A 33 1.55 6.64 4.96
C LEU A 33 1.17 7.61 6.09
N MET A 34 -0.11 7.94 6.19
CA MET A 34 -0.64 8.90 7.14
C MET A 34 -1.81 8.31 7.94
N GLY A 35 -2.45 9.15 8.75
CA GLY A 35 -3.68 8.80 9.44
C GLY A 35 -3.49 7.85 10.62
N GLY A 36 -4.58 7.18 10.98
CA GLY A 36 -4.65 6.32 12.16
C GLY A 36 -3.69 5.14 12.09
N THR A 37 -3.46 4.58 10.90
CA THR A 37 -2.54 3.46 10.70
C THR A 37 -1.09 3.84 10.94
N ALA A 38 -0.65 5.01 10.47
CA ALA A 38 0.70 5.50 10.75
C ALA A 38 0.95 5.63 12.27
N VAL A 39 -0.01 6.21 12.99
CA VAL A 39 0.06 6.33 14.46
C VAL A 39 0.04 4.95 15.13
N ALA A 40 -0.82 4.04 14.66
CA ALA A 40 -0.90 2.67 15.17
C ALA A 40 0.41 1.91 15.01
N MET A 41 1.09 2.04 13.87
CA MET A 41 2.39 1.42 13.61
C MET A 41 3.49 1.99 14.51
N VAL A 42 3.52 3.31 14.74
CA VAL A 42 4.52 3.94 15.62
C VAL A 42 4.32 3.54 17.08
N LEU A 43 3.08 3.54 17.57
CA LEU A 43 2.77 3.28 18.99
C LEU A 43 2.52 1.80 19.31
N ARG A 44 2.29 0.95 18.31
CA ARG A 44 1.90 -0.47 18.44
C ARG A 44 0.75 -0.72 19.43
N HIS A 45 -0.20 0.21 19.47
CA HIS A 45 -1.23 0.28 20.53
C HIS A 45 -2.59 -0.33 20.16
N ARG A 46 -2.83 -0.63 18.87
CA ARG A 46 -4.07 -1.24 18.37
C ARG A 46 -3.85 -1.82 16.98
N HIS A 47 -4.77 -2.71 16.57
CA HIS A 47 -4.90 -3.11 15.17
C HIS A 47 -5.43 -1.96 14.30
N SER A 48 -5.02 -1.93 13.04
CA SER A 48 -5.56 -1.04 12.01
C SER A 48 -6.05 -1.82 10.80
N HIS A 49 -6.94 -1.20 10.03
CA HIS A 49 -7.72 -1.90 8.99
C HIS A 49 -7.67 -1.22 7.62
N ASP A 50 -7.07 -0.04 7.53
CA ASP A 50 -6.99 0.81 6.34
C ASP A 50 -5.57 1.33 6.12
N LEU A 51 -5.30 1.79 4.89
CA LEU A 51 -4.03 2.38 4.49
C LEU A 51 -4.30 3.72 3.78
N ASP A 52 -3.93 4.82 4.43
CA ASP A 52 -4.08 6.16 3.88
C ASP A 52 -2.72 6.69 3.40
N PHE A 53 -2.60 6.95 2.09
CA PHE A 53 -1.40 7.55 1.52
C PHE A 53 -1.67 8.99 1.09
N MET A 54 -0.78 9.89 1.49
CA MET A 54 -0.84 11.31 1.15
C MET A 54 0.35 11.68 0.26
N THR A 55 0.12 12.42 -0.82
CA THR A 55 1.19 13.01 -1.63
C THR A 55 1.79 14.22 -0.92
N LEU A 56 3.12 14.33 -0.91
CA LEU A 56 3.85 15.47 -0.33
C LEU A 56 4.01 16.63 -1.32
N GLN A 57 3.81 16.35 -2.61
CA GLN A 57 3.76 17.35 -3.67
C GLN A 57 2.34 17.89 -3.86
N PRO A 58 2.16 19.09 -4.47
CA PRO A 58 0.86 19.58 -4.87
C PRO A 58 0.09 18.53 -5.67
N PHE A 59 -1.19 18.36 -5.35
CA PHE A 59 -2.01 17.32 -5.95
C PHE A 59 -2.24 17.57 -7.45
N ASP A 60 -1.77 16.65 -8.29
CA ASP A 60 -2.10 16.57 -9.70
C ASP A 60 -2.93 15.31 -9.97
N SER A 61 -4.23 15.50 -10.15
CA SER A 61 -5.17 14.41 -10.38
C SER A 61 -4.87 13.61 -11.65
N ARG A 62 -4.31 14.24 -12.70
CA ARG A 62 -3.98 13.54 -13.96
C ARG A 62 -2.78 12.65 -13.79
N ALA A 63 -1.72 13.15 -13.15
CA ALA A 63 -0.52 12.37 -12.87
C ALA A 63 -0.82 11.18 -11.94
N VAL A 64 -1.58 11.43 -10.86
CA VAL A 64 -1.99 10.38 -9.92
C VAL A 64 -2.88 9.33 -10.60
N ALA A 65 -3.89 9.75 -11.38
CA ALA A 65 -4.76 8.81 -12.08
C ALA A 65 -4.00 7.95 -13.09
N ALA A 66 -3.10 8.55 -13.89
CA ALA A 66 -2.28 7.81 -14.86
C ALA A 66 -1.42 6.74 -14.17
N LYS A 67 -0.81 7.08 -13.03
CA LYS A 67 0.02 6.14 -12.26
C LYS A 67 -0.82 5.01 -11.67
N LEU A 68 -1.95 5.31 -11.03
CA LEU A 68 -2.82 4.30 -10.44
C LEU A 68 -3.39 3.35 -11.49
N LEU A 69 -3.84 3.86 -12.64
CA LEU A 69 -4.35 3.03 -13.74
C LEU A 69 -3.26 2.13 -14.34
N SER A 70 -2.04 2.66 -14.56
CA SER A 70 -0.93 1.85 -15.06
C SER A 70 -0.54 0.73 -14.10
N SER A 71 -0.58 1.01 -12.79
CA SER A 71 -0.25 0.05 -11.74
C SER A 71 -1.34 -1.01 -11.58
N ALA A 72 -2.61 -0.62 -11.70
CA ALA A 72 -3.75 -1.54 -11.68
C ALA A 72 -3.72 -2.49 -12.89
N ALA A 73 -3.41 -2.00 -14.09
CA ALA A 73 -3.25 -2.83 -15.28
C ALA A 73 -2.10 -3.84 -15.12
N HIS A 74 -0.98 -3.41 -14.53
CA HIS A 74 0.16 -4.30 -14.26
C HIS A 74 -0.13 -5.32 -13.15
N ALA A 75 -0.92 -4.94 -12.14
CA ALA A 75 -1.34 -5.85 -11.08
C ALA A 75 -2.34 -6.91 -11.58
N ALA A 76 -3.30 -6.52 -12.43
CA ALA A 76 -4.25 -7.45 -13.06
C ALA A 76 -3.53 -8.51 -13.90
N TYR A 77 -2.53 -8.09 -14.68
CA TYR A 77 -1.69 -9.02 -15.45
C TYR A 77 -0.99 -10.06 -14.56
N LYS A 78 -0.52 -9.65 -13.37
CA LYS A 78 0.16 -10.55 -12.41
C LYS A 78 -0.79 -11.38 -11.55
N ASP A 79 -2.08 -11.06 -11.51
CA ASP A 79 -3.08 -11.85 -10.78
C ASP A 79 -3.64 -12.99 -11.62
N ASP A 80 -3.70 -12.82 -12.95
CA ASP A 80 -4.01 -13.90 -13.92
C ASP A 80 -2.95 -15.01 -13.93
N ASP A 81 -1.72 -14.71 -13.48
CA ASP A 81 -0.64 -15.68 -13.31
C ASP A 81 -0.76 -16.52 -12.01
N ARG A 82 -1.78 -16.28 -11.17
CA ARG A 82 -2.09 -17.20 -10.08
C ARG A 82 -2.90 -18.35 -10.65
N GLU A 83 -2.38 -19.58 -10.52
CA GLU A 83 -3.18 -20.78 -10.78
C GLU A 83 -4.53 -20.64 -10.06
N HIS A 84 -5.62 -20.72 -10.83
CA HIS A 84 -6.95 -20.87 -10.28
C HIS A 84 -6.96 -22.12 -9.39
N ILE A 85 -6.83 -21.91 -8.08
CA ILE A 85 -7.14 -22.94 -7.11
C ILE A 85 -8.67 -23.09 -7.19
N ALA A 86 -9.08 -24.17 -7.85
CA ALA A 86 -10.47 -24.62 -7.99
C ALA A 86 -11.09 -24.98 -6.64
#